data_AF-A0A3M3BYJ2-F1
#
_entry.id   AF-A0A3M3BYJ2-F1
#
_cell.length_a   1.000
_cell.length_b   1.000
_cell.length_c   1.000
_cell.angle_alpha   90.00
_cell.angle_beta   90.00
_cell.angle_gamma   90.00
#
_symmetry.space_group_name_H-M   'P 1'
#
loop_
_entity.id
_entity.type
_entity.pdbx_description
1 polymer ?
#
loop_
_entity_poly.entity_id
_entity_poly.type
_entity_poly.pdbx_seq_one_letter_code
_entity_poly.pdbx_strand_id
1 'polypeptide(L)' 'MLKFLCIKSAGLYRGRKPNAKVHERVIALKSGGCSIAETARLAGVSVSQVKRVWAQNQAKVKVRM' A
#
# COMPACT_ATOMS: atom_id res chain seq x y z
N MET A 1 -0.20 -34.38 26.90
CA MET A 1 0.53 -33.95 25.68
C MET A 1 -0.22 -32.79 25.04
N LEU A 2 -0.04 -31.57 25.56
CA LEU A 2 -0.72 -30.37 25.06
C LEU A 2 -0.06 -29.93 23.74
N LYS A 3 -0.81 -30.03 22.65
CA LYS A 3 -0.39 -29.66 21.30
C LYS A 3 -0.46 -28.14 21.18
N PHE A 4 0.64 -27.45 21.50
CA PHE A 4 0.85 -26.06 21.11
C PHE A 4 1.03 -26.01 19.58
N LEU A 5 -0.07 -26.11 18.83
CA LEU A 5 -0.04 -25.92 17.39
C LEU A 5 0.17 -24.43 17.14
N CYS A 6 1.40 -24.08 16.82
CA CYS A 6 1.85 -22.75 16.46
C CYS A 6 1.00 -22.21 15.29
N ILE A 7 0.08 -21.29 15.60
CA ILE A 7 -0.80 -20.61 14.64
C ILE A 7 -0.02 -19.79 13.59
N LYS A 8 1.29 -19.55 13.81
CA LYS A 8 2.16 -18.85 12.85
C LYS A 8 2.21 -19.52 11.48
N SER A 9 2.04 -20.85 11.40
CA SER A 9 2.13 -21.62 10.16
C SER A 9 0.85 -21.63 9.32
N ALA A 10 -0.26 -21.07 9.83
CA ALA A 10 -1.54 -21.10 9.13
C ALA A 10 -1.68 -20.02 8.03
N GLY A 11 -0.68 -19.14 7.84
CA GLY A 11 -0.75 -18.09 6.81
C GLY A 11 -1.85 -17.05 7.03
N LEU A 12 -2.50 -17.05 8.20
CA LEU A 12 -3.67 -16.21 8.50
C LEU A 12 -3.33 -14.78 8.93
N TYR A 13 -2.05 -14.41 8.92
CA TYR A 13 -1.66 -12.99 8.99
C TYR A 13 -1.87 -12.32 7.64
N ARG A 14 -3.13 -12.15 7.24
CA ARG A 14 -3.50 -11.14 6.26
C ARG A 14 -3.38 -9.81 7.00
N GLY A 15 -2.23 -9.14 6.87
CA GLY A 15 -2.01 -7.81 7.44
C GLY A 15 -3.14 -6.83 7.11
N ARG A 16 -3.08 -5.60 7.65
CA ARG A 16 -4.14 -4.59 7.38
C ARG A 16 -4.47 -4.54 5.90
N LYS A 17 -5.76 -4.74 5.57
CA LYS A 17 -6.26 -4.59 4.21
C LYS A 17 -5.84 -3.19 3.72
N PRO A 18 -5.05 -3.10 2.64
CA PRO A 18 -4.67 -1.80 2.11
C PRO A 18 -5.94 -1.04 1.73
N ASN A 19 -5.98 0.25 2.03
CA ASN A 19 -7.10 1.10 1.67
C ASN A 19 -7.03 1.37 0.15
N ALA A 20 -7.64 0.48 -0.62
CA ALA A 20 -7.54 0.47 -2.09
C ALA A 20 -7.99 1.80 -2.71
N LYS A 21 -9.08 2.40 -2.22
CA LYS A 21 -9.60 3.68 -2.73
C LYS A 21 -8.60 4.83 -2.59
N VAL A 22 -7.90 4.88 -1.46
CA VAL A 22 -6.87 5.89 -1.20
C VAL A 22 -5.65 5.64 -2.08
N HIS A 23 -5.27 4.38 -2.27
CA HIS A 23 -4.15 4.03 -3.15
C HIS A 23 -4.44 4.41 -4.61
N GLU A 24 -5.65 4.13 -5.11
CA GLU A 24 -6.09 4.51 -6.46
C GLU A 24 -6.04 6.02 -6.67
N ARG A 25 -6.56 6.82 -5.71
CA ARG A 25 -6.46 8.29 -5.77
C ARG A 25 -5.01 8.78 -5.81
N VAL A 26 -4.15 8.21 -4.96
CA VAL A 26 -2.72 8.58 -4.94
C VAL A 26 -2.04 8.23 -6.27
N ILE A 27 -2.34 7.07 -6.85
CA ILE A 27 -1.78 6.66 -8.15
C ILE A 27 -2.28 7.57 -9.26
N ALA A 28 -3.58 7.89 -9.30
CA ALA A 28 -4.15 8.78 -10.31
C ALA A 28 -3.54 10.19 -10.26
N LEU A 29 -3.44 10.78 -9.06
CA LEU A 29 -2.82 12.10 -8.86
C LEU A 29 -1.34 12.09 -9.23
N LYS A 30 -0.62 11.02 -8.88
CA LYS A 30 0.83 10.94 -9.13
C LYS A 30 1.16 10.65 -10.60
N SER A 31 0.34 9.84 -11.28
CA SER A 31 0.42 9.67 -12.73
C SER A 31 0.10 10.97 -13.49
N GLY A 32 -0.72 11.85 -12.91
CA GLY A 32 -0.99 13.20 -13.43
C GLY A 32 0.11 14.24 -13.19
N GLY A 33 1.26 13.86 -12.60
CA GLY A 33 2.40 14.77 -12.39
C GLY A 33 2.34 15.63 -11.12
N CYS A 34 1.33 15.49 -10.27
CA CYS A 34 1.23 16.26 -9.02
C CYS A 34 2.42 15.99 -8.08
N SER A 35 2.86 16.98 -7.32
CA SER A 35 3.95 16.82 -6.33
C SER A 35 3.55 15.87 -5.18
N ILE A 36 4.51 15.32 -4.43
CA ILE A 36 4.20 14.38 -3.33
C ILE A 36 3.43 15.10 -2.19
N ALA A 37 3.82 16.34 -1.87
CA ALA A 37 3.17 17.13 -0.84
C ALA A 37 1.74 17.53 -1.24
N GLU A 38 1.53 17.87 -2.51
CA GLU A 38 0.21 18.20 -3.04
C GLU A 38 -0.71 16.98 -3.10
N THR A 39 -0.17 15.84 -3.54
CA THR A 39 -0.89 14.55 -3.52
C THR A 39 -1.32 14.17 -2.10
N ALA A 40 -0.45 14.41 -1.10
CA ALA A 40 -0.75 14.16 0.30
C ALA A 40 -1.92 15.03 0.80
N ARG A 41 -1.91 16.33 0.47
CA ARG A 41 -2.99 17.26 0.82
C ARG A 41 -4.32 16.87 0.15
N LEU A 42 -4.30 16.59 -1.16
CA LEU A 42 -5.50 16.27 -1.94
C LEU A 42 -6.10 14.91 -1.57
N ALA A 43 -5.26 13.92 -1.29
CA ALA A 43 -5.73 12.58 -0.91
C ALA A 43 -6.00 12.45 0.61
N GLY A 44 -5.69 13.48 1.42
CA GLY A 44 -5.87 13.46 2.87
C GLY A 44 -4.99 12.43 3.58
N VAL A 45 -3.77 12.19 3.07
CA VAL A 45 -2.84 11.18 3.60
C VAL A 45 -1.48 11.78 3.90
N SER A 46 -0.69 11.09 4.72
CA SER A 46 0.68 11.51 4.99
C SER A 46 1.59 11.34 3.77
N VAL A 47 2.62 12.19 3.67
CA VAL A 47 3.68 12.10 2.65
C VAL A 47 4.34 10.71 2.64
N SER A 48 4.56 10.11 3.82
CA SER A 48 5.10 8.76 3.95
C SER A 48 4.19 7.72 3.32
N GLN A 49 2.87 7.89 3.43
CA GLN A 49 1.91 6.99 2.81
C GLN A 49 1.92 7.12 1.29
N VAL A 50 2.01 8.35 0.75
CA VAL A 50 2.15 8.57 -0.70
C VAL A 50 3.39 7.87 -1.25
N LYS A 51 4.54 8.04 -0.61
CA LYS A 51 5.80 7.38 -1.01
C LYS A 51 5.67 5.86 -1.01
N ARG A 52 5.07 5.30 0.04
CA ARG A 52 4.87 3.85 0.18
C ARG A 52 3.96 3.28 -0.91
N VAL A 53 2.83 3.94 -1.18
CA VAL A 53 1.90 3.53 -2.24
C VAL A 53 2.55 3.59 -3.61
N TRP A 54 3.31 4.64 -3.90
CA TRP A 54 4.00 4.79 -5.18
C TRP A 54 5.05 3.71 -5.40
N ALA A 55 5.89 3.42 -4.39
CA ALA A 55 6.86 2.35 -4.46
C ALA A 55 6.20 0.97 -4.67
N GLN A 56 5.07 0.70 -3.99
CA GLN A 56 4.30 -0.52 -4.19
C GLN A 56 3.72 -0.60 -5.61
N ASN A 57 3.27 0.51 -6.18
CA ASN A 57 2.78 0.56 -7.56
C ASN A 57 3.91 0.24 -8.55
N GLN A 58 5.08 0.85 -8.39
CA GLN A 58 6.24 0.58 -9.25
C GLN A 58 6.73 -0.88 -9.13
N ALA A 59 6.74 -1.44 -7.91
CA ALA A 59 7.07 -2.84 -7.70
C ALA A 59 6.07 -3.78 -8.39
N LYS A 60 4.77 -3.46 -8.34
CA LYS A 60 3.73 -4.23 -9.06
C LYS A 60 3.89 -4.16 -10.58
N VAL A 61 4.24 -2.99 -11.12
CA VAL A 61 4.53 -2.85 -12.55
C VAL A 61 5.72 -3.72 -12.93
N LYS A 62 6.79 -3.71 -12.13
CA LYS A 62 7.99 -4.52 -12.38
C LYS A 62 7.74 -6.02 -12.34
N VAL A 63 6.85 -6.50 -11.46
CA VAL A 63 6.50 -7.94 -11.38
C VAL A 63 5.66 -8.39 -12.57
N ARG A 64 5.02 -7.46 -13.29
CA ARG A 64 4.10 -7.76 -14.41
C ARG A 64 4.78 -7.67 -15.78
N MET A 65 6.00 -7.16 -15.84
CA MET A 65 6.87 -7.14 -17.02
C MET A 65 7.77 -8.36 -17.01
#